data_AF-A0A8H5CF00-F1
#
_entry.id   AF-A0A8H5CF00-F1
#
_cell.length_a   1.000
_cell.length_b   1.000
_cell.length_c   1.000
_cell.angle_alpha   90.00
_cell.angle_beta   90.00
_cell.angle_gamma   90.00
#
_symmetry.space_group_name_H-M   'P 1'
#
loop_
_entity.id
_entity.type
_entity.pdbx_description
1 polymer ?
#
loop_
_entity_poly.entity_id
_entity_poly.type
_entity_poly.pdbx_seq_one_letter_code
_entity_poly.pdbx_strand_id
1 'polypeptide(L)'
;MSARHYAAFAKLNWPVNTCLDTQKSRQMPARKSKRSRRVAPAGAIASDATVTTEAETVPATSDLPAELLLEVASNFEVLVPFDRVTHRDYDAWFHIDEVALERQDALRAMSQVSQRWRKLFLPLLWENVEIAACRKGKGQWHEQCSMGLIKKGNGLAENPELAQYVQNIRVAISKASISEALAALSKALAACTNLKTVNMHYVHDNTAGAFKEAFKPDSEQTFPSIENLLIPTQAHSLLRACPNAKRVTRTRGFGDQFVTAILKAPCKKLEMVIGFGVYAWKDNPLEKLIKVSPGLQHIKDDLSAYEAKVAELEVPRAKGRADVEAKIVYK
;
A
#
# COMPACT_ATOMS: atom_id res chain seq x y z
N MET A 1 1.53 -18.91 20.18
CA MET A 1 0.70 -18.96 18.95
C MET A 1 0.03 -20.32 18.88
N SER A 2 -1.30 -20.34 18.95
CA SER A 2 -2.12 -21.58 18.96
C SER A 2 -2.23 -22.16 17.55
N ALA A 3 -2.59 -23.45 17.42
CA ALA A 3 -2.84 -24.10 16.12
C ALA A 3 -3.89 -23.35 15.25
N ARG A 4 -4.79 -22.58 15.87
CA ARG A 4 -5.74 -21.71 15.15
C ARG A 4 -5.05 -20.59 14.36
N HIS A 5 -3.97 -20.00 14.90
CA HIS A 5 -3.20 -18.99 14.18
C HIS A 5 -2.61 -19.60 12.89
N TYR A 6 -2.07 -20.82 12.96
CA TYR A 6 -1.48 -21.50 11.80
C TYR A 6 -2.49 -21.82 10.69
N ALA A 7 -3.73 -22.19 11.03
CA ALA A 7 -4.77 -22.49 10.04
C ALA A 7 -5.25 -21.25 9.27
N ALA A 8 -5.30 -20.08 9.92
CA ALA A 8 -5.57 -18.80 9.26
C ALA A 8 -4.48 -18.49 8.20
N PHE A 9 -3.22 -18.78 8.51
CA PHE A 9 -2.10 -18.60 7.58
C PHE A 9 -2.10 -19.54 6.38
N ALA A 10 -2.44 -20.82 6.58
CA ALA A 10 -2.53 -21.77 5.48
C ALA A 10 -3.67 -21.43 4.49
N LYS A 11 -4.74 -20.78 4.96
CA LYS A 11 -5.80 -20.24 4.10
C LYS A 11 -5.37 -18.95 3.39
N LEU A 12 -4.55 -18.14 4.05
CA LEU A 12 -3.88 -16.98 3.48
C LEU A 12 -2.58 -17.35 2.76
N ASN A 13 -2.44 -18.58 2.26
CA ASN A 13 -1.33 -18.98 1.38
C ASN A 13 -1.42 -18.12 0.13
N TRP A 14 -0.86 -16.92 0.25
CA TRP A 14 -0.93 -15.84 -0.71
C TRP A 14 -0.20 -16.43 -1.90
N PRO A 15 -0.88 -16.76 -3.01
CA PRO A 15 -0.13 -17.05 -4.21
C PRO A 15 0.77 -15.83 -4.37
N VAL A 16 2.08 -16.06 -4.46
CA VAL A 16 3.00 -15.09 -5.08
C VAL A 16 2.21 -14.47 -6.21
N ASN A 17 2.23 -13.13 -6.35
CA ASN A 17 1.65 -12.40 -7.47
C ASN A 17 2.24 -12.98 -8.77
N THR A 18 1.81 -14.18 -9.11
CA THR A 18 1.81 -14.79 -10.41
C THR A 18 0.81 -13.87 -11.06
N CYS A 19 1.36 -12.90 -11.78
CA CYS A 19 0.64 -12.25 -12.86
C CYS A 19 -0.27 -13.34 -13.41
N LEU A 20 -1.58 -13.15 -13.27
CA LEU A 20 -2.53 -13.90 -14.04
C LEU A 20 -2.12 -13.57 -15.48
N ASP A 21 -1.23 -14.38 -16.04
CA ASP A 21 -1.13 -14.56 -17.47
C ASP A 21 -2.55 -14.95 -17.82
N THR A 22 -3.29 -13.98 -18.30
CA THR A 22 -4.54 -14.19 -19.00
C THR A 22 -4.16 -15.08 -20.17
N GLN A 23 -4.14 -16.40 -19.94
CA GLN A 23 -4.40 -17.38 -20.96
C GLN A 23 -5.75 -16.99 -21.51
N LYS A 24 -5.73 -16.13 -22.54
CA LYS A 24 -6.79 -15.99 -23.51
C LYS A 24 -7.20 -17.43 -23.82
N SER A 25 -8.40 -17.78 -23.36
CA SER A 25 -9.14 -18.95 -23.78
C SER A 25 -9.29 -18.86 -25.30
N ARG A 26 -8.25 -19.28 -26.02
CA ARG A 26 -8.45 -19.97 -27.29
C ARG A 26 -9.05 -21.30 -26.86
N GLN A 27 -10.34 -21.47 -27.10
CA GLN A 27 -10.97 -22.79 -27.13
C GLN A 27 -10.10 -23.67 -28.03
N MET A 28 -9.23 -24.48 -27.42
CA MET A 28 -8.60 -25.59 -28.11
C MET A 28 -9.63 -26.72 -28.15
N PRO A 29 -9.86 -27.34 -29.32
CA PRO A 29 -10.75 -28.49 -29.39
C PRO A 29 -10.23 -29.60 -28.47
N ALA A 30 -11.16 -30.26 -27.79
CA ALA A 30 -10.90 -31.30 -26.80
C ALA A 30 -9.93 -32.37 -27.34
N ARG A 31 -8.66 -32.31 -26.91
CA ARG A 31 -7.67 -33.33 -27.23
C ARG A 31 -7.95 -34.54 -26.34
N LYS A 32 -8.55 -35.59 -26.91
CA LYS A 32 -8.83 -36.86 -26.24
C LYS A 32 -7.51 -37.46 -25.70
N SER A 33 -7.27 -37.30 -24.40
CA SER A 33 -6.14 -37.92 -23.70
C SER A 33 -6.39 -39.43 -23.59
N LYS A 34 -5.63 -40.20 -24.37
CA LYS A 34 -5.63 -41.67 -24.35
C LYS A 34 -4.85 -42.10 -23.10
N ARG A 35 -5.56 -42.29 -21.98
CA ARG A 35 -5.02 -42.77 -20.70
C ARG A 35 -4.52 -44.20 -20.88
N SER A 36 -3.22 -44.34 -21.12
CA SER A 36 -2.53 -45.63 -21.09
C SER A 36 -2.48 -46.15 -19.65
N ARG A 37 -3.22 -47.23 -19.40
CA ARG A 37 -3.29 -47.94 -18.12
C ARG A 37 -2.00 -48.76 -17.98
N ARG A 38 -1.02 -48.25 -17.24
CA ARG A 38 0.13 -49.06 -16.81
C ARG A 38 -0.37 -50.14 -15.84
N VAL A 39 -0.24 -51.38 -16.26
CA VAL A 39 -0.38 -52.58 -15.44
C VAL A 39 0.89 -52.67 -14.58
N ALA A 40 0.72 -52.77 -13.26
CA ALA A 40 1.82 -52.99 -12.32
C ALA A 40 2.31 -54.44 -12.43
N PRO A 41 3.62 -54.71 -12.46
CA PRO A 41 4.14 -56.06 -12.24
C PRO A 41 4.04 -56.40 -10.74
N ALA A 42 3.45 -57.56 -10.46
CA ALA A 42 3.50 -58.20 -9.16
C ALA A 42 4.87 -58.88 -8.99
N GLY A 43 5.46 -58.72 -7.81
CA GLY A 43 6.57 -59.54 -7.34
C GLY A 43 7.92 -58.81 -7.27
N ALA A 44 8.22 -58.25 -6.09
CA ALA A 44 9.59 -58.08 -5.65
C ALA A 44 9.64 -58.24 -4.12
N ILE A 45 10.60 -59.06 -3.71
CA ILE A 45 10.73 -59.72 -2.42
C ILE A 45 11.24 -58.72 -1.36
N ALA A 46 10.68 -58.85 -0.15
CA ALA A 46 11.08 -58.12 1.04
C ALA A 46 12.59 -58.30 1.29
N SER A 47 13.32 -57.19 1.23
CA SER A 47 14.71 -57.10 1.67
C SER A 47 14.77 -56.22 2.90
N ASP A 48 15.37 -56.78 3.94
CA ASP A 48 15.53 -56.26 5.30
C ASP A 48 16.15 -54.85 5.27
N ALA A 49 15.33 -53.83 5.57
CA ALA A 49 15.76 -52.43 5.56
C ALA A 49 16.51 -52.14 6.86
N THR A 50 17.83 -52.06 6.77
CA THR A 50 18.71 -51.62 7.84
C THR A 50 18.32 -50.18 8.22
N VAL A 51 17.70 -50.03 9.40
CA VAL A 51 17.37 -48.74 10.02
C VAL A 51 18.67 -48.00 10.28
N THR A 52 19.06 -47.18 9.32
CA THR A 52 20.20 -46.28 9.45
C THR A 52 19.65 -45.06 10.16
N THR A 53 19.99 -44.91 11.44
CA THR A 53 19.63 -43.76 12.27
C THR A 53 20.36 -42.53 11.72
N GLU A 54 19.78 -41.89 10.71
CA GLU A 54 20.30 -40.62 10.19
C GLU A 54 20.21 -39.58 11.31
N ALA A 55 21.37 -39.09 11.73
CA ALA A 55 21.47 -38.01 12.70
C ALA A 55 20.71 -36.79 12.16
N GLU A 56 19.69 -36.36 12.89
CA GLU A 56 18.85 -35.22 12.56
C GLU A 56 19.74 -33.97 12.47
N THR A 57 20.15 -33.59 11.25
CA THR A 57 20.94 -32.37 11.03
C THR A 57 20.03 -31.18 11.26
N VAL A 58 20.09 -30.61 12.46
CA VAL A 58 19.40 -29.35 12.77
C VAL A 58 19.95 -28.28 11.81
N PRO A 59 19.11 -27.60 11.03
CA PRO A 59 19.58 -26.61 10.08
C PRO A 59 20.24 -25.44 10.83
N ALA A 60 21.50 -25.17 10.50
CA ALA A 60 22.38 -24.20 11.17
C ALA A 60 21.79 -22.78 11.29
N THR A 61 20.80 -22.45 10.46
CA THR A 61 20.08 -21.17 10.50
C THR A 61 19.11 -21.03 11.68
N SER A 62 18.87 -22.10 12.43
CA SER A 62 17.97 -22.11 13.60
C SER A 62 18.61 -21.48 14.84
N ASP A 63 19.94 -21.39 14.88
CA ASP A 63 20.71 -20.97 16.05
C ASP A 63 21.06 -19.48 16.06
N LEU A 64 20.74 -18.75 14.98
CA LEU A 64 20.97 -17.32 14.93
C LEU A 64 20.13 -16.58 16.00
N PRO A 65 20.75 -15.71 16.81
CA PRO A 65 20.05 -14.79 17.70
C PRO A 65 19.02 -13.94 16.95
N ALA A 66 17.90 -13.61 17.61
CA ALA A 66 16.83 -12.84 16.97
C ALA A 66 17.30 -11.43 16.58
N GLU A 67 18.25 -10.89 17.31
CA GLU A 67 18.86 -9.57 17.11
C GLU A 67 19.56 -9.49 15.75
N LEU A 68 20.39 -10.49 15.41
CA LEU A 68 21.06 -10.55 14.10
C LEU A 68 20.07 -10.73 12.96
N LEU A 69 18.99 -11.49 13.18
CA LEU A 69 17.93 -11.66 12.21
C LEU A 69 17.16 -10.36 11.95
N LEU A 70 16.91 -9.57 12.99
CA LEU A 70 16.28 -8.25 12.89
C LEU A 70 17.22 -7.24 12.24
N GLU A 71 18.52 -7.31 12.50
CA GLU A 71 19.54 -6.50 11.83
C GLU A 71 19.60 -6.81 10.33
N VAL A 72 19.60 -8.08 9.93
CA VAL A 72 19.49 -8.45 8.51
C VAL A 72 18.20 -7.90 7.91
N ALA A 73 17.07 -7.99 8.64
CA ALA A 73 15.82 -7.44 8.16
C ALA A 73 15.80 -5.90 8.06
N SER A 74 16.57 -5.18 8.88
CA SER A 74 16.63 -3.71 8.83
C SER A 74 17.41 -3.21 7.62
N ASN A 75 18.35 -4.01 7.08
CA ASN A 75 19.09 -3.71 5.87
C ASN A 75 18.23 -3.67 4.60
N PHE A 76 17.05 -4.31 4.60
CA PHE A 76 16.06 -4.11 3.54
C PHE A 76 15.35 -2.77 3.76
N GLU A 77 16.03 -1.67 3.46
CA GLU A 77 15.49 -0.33 3.65
C GLU A 77 14.09 -0.20 3.02
N VAL A 78 13.23 0.59 3.67
CA VAL A 78 11.99 1.05 3.03
C VAL A 78 12.40 2.11 2.01
N LEU A 79 12.86 1.65 0.84
CA LEU A 79 13.33 2.52 -0.25
C LEU A 79 12.25 3.52 -0.70
N VAL A 80 10.98 3.19 -0.46
CA VAL A 80 9.82 4.03 -0.75
C VAL A 80 9.02 4.27 0.53
N PRO A 81 9.34 5.33 1.31
CA PRO A 81 8.69 5.61 2.59
C PRO A 81 7.18 5.79 2.47
N PHE A 82 6.40 5.23 3.40
CA PHE A 82 4.94 5.31 3.40
C PHE A 82 4.43 6.74 3.65
N ASP A 83 5.23 7.56 4.33
CA ASP A 83 4.94 8.92 4.74
C ASP A 83 5.41 9.98 3.72
N ARG A 84 5.94 9.55 2.56
CA ARG A 84 6.41 10.45 1.50
C ARG A 84 5.68 10.20 0.19
N VAL A 85 5.52 11.28 -0.56
CA VAL A 85 5.13 11.23 -1.98
C VAL A 85 6.38 10.84 -2.74
N THR A 86 6.36 9.70 -3.42
CA THR A 86 7.56 9.12 -4.06
C THR A 86 7.58 9.27 -5.58
N HIS A 87 6.58 9.94 -6.14
CA HIS A 87 6.49 10.12 -7.59
C HIS A 87 7.42 11.24 -8.05
N ARG A 88 8.44 10.89 -8.86
CA ARG A 88 9.21 11.86 -9.66
C ARG A 88 8.66 12.02 -11.07
N ASP A 89 8.03 10.99 -11.64
CA ASP A 89 7.58 10.99 -13.04
C ASP A 89 6.07 11.08 -13.18
N TYR A 90 5.61 12.00 -14.05
CA TYR A 90 4.20 12.31 -14.29
C TYR A 90 3.42 11.24 -15.09
N ASP A 91 4.10 10.24 -15.69
CA ASP A 91 3.49 9.37 -16.70
C ASP A 91 3.36 7.89 -16.31
N ALA A 92 3.97 7.43 -15.20
CA ALA A 92 3.96 6.03 -14.74
C ALA A 92 3.17 5.78 -13.43
N TRP A 93 2.16 6.62 -13.17
CA TRP A 93 1.54 6.89 -11.87
C TRP A 93 0.77 5.80 -11.13
N PHE A 94 0.42 4.71 -11.78
CA PHE A 94 -0.48 3.72 -11.20
C PHE A 94 0.26 2.48 -10.68
N HIS A 95 1.55 2.35 -10.99
CA HIS A 95 2.36 1.25 -10.51
C HIS A 95 3.21 1.69 -9.32
N ILE A 96 3.11 0.92 -8.25
CA ILE A 96 4.10 0.95 -7.19
C ILE A 96 5.37 0.31 -7.76
N ASP A 97 6.50 1.00 -7.62
CA ASP A 97 7.80 0.51 -8.09
C ASP A 97 8.09 -0.89 -7.51
N GLU A 98 8.71 -1.77 -8.30
CA GLU A 98 9.11 -3.10 -7.84
C GLU A 98 10.05 -3.00 -6.63
N VAL A 99 10.86 -1.94 -6.60
CA VAL A 99 11.76 -1.60 -5.48
C VAL A 99 10.98 -1.40 -4.17
N ALA A 100 9.73 -0.90 -4.24
CA ALA A 100 8.90 -0.75 -3.04
C ALA A 100 8.41 -2.10 -2.47
N LEU A 101 8.46 -3.18 -3.25
CA LEU A 101 8.02 -4.51 -2.86
C LEU A 101 9.17 -5.39 -2.35
N GLU A 102 10.43 -5.01 -2.58
CA GLU A 102 11.61 -5.80 -2.22
C GLU A 102 11.61 -6.19 -0.73
N ARG A 103 11.40 -5.22 0.16
CA ARG A 103 11.30 -5.50 1.60
C ARG A 103 10.20 -6.50 1.92
N GLN A 104 9.02 -6.35 1.30
CA GLN A 104 7.90 -7.24 1.55
C GLN A 104 8.18 -8.67 1.06
N ASP A 105 8.83 -8.80 -0.10
CA ASP A 105 9.18 -10.10 -0.66
C ASP A 105 10.30 -10.78 0.14
N ALA A 106 11.30 -10.04 0.58
CA ALA A 106 12.35 -10.52 1.47
C ALA A 106 11.79 -11.02 2.81
N LEU A 107 10.98 -10.20 3.50
CA LEU A 107 10.33 -10.58 4.76
C LEU A 107 9.42 -11.79 4.58
N ARG A 108 8.70 -11.88 3.45
CA ARG A 108 7.87 -13.05 3.12
C ARG A 108 8.75 -14.30 2.96
N ALA A 109 9.81 -14.23 2.17
CA ALA A 109 10.74 -15.35 1.99
C ALA A 109 11.34 -15.80 3.33
N MET A 110 11.80 -14.86 4.16
CA MET A 110 12.33 -15.16 5.49
C MET A 110 11.29 -15.82 6.42
N SER A 111 10.03 -15.38 6.37
CA SER A 111 8.93 -16.00 7.15
C SER A 111 8.60 -17.45 6.72
N GLN A 112 9.11 -17.91 5.58
CA GLN A 112 8.90 -19.26 5.06
C GLN A 112 10.03 -20.23 5.42
N VAL A 113 11.18 -19.74 5.92
CA VAL A 113 12.36 -20.57 6.24
C VAL A 113 12.10 -21.54 7.39
N SER A 114 11.55 -21.05 8.52
CA SER A 114 11.27 -21.88 9.70
C SER A 114 10.11 -21.33 10.53
N GLN A 115 9.57 -22.11 11.47
CA GLN A 115 8.55 -21.63 12.40
C GLN A 115 9.07 -20.50 13.31
N ARG A 116 10.34 -20.56 13.71
CA ARG A 116 10.99 -19.53 14.53
C ARG A 116 11.07 -18.21 13.76
N TRP A 117 11.57 -18.27 12.53
CA TRP A 117 11.68 -17.10 11.65
C TRP A 117 10.31 -16.51 11.33
N ARG A 118 9.31 -17.37 11.09
CA ARG A 118 7.93 -16.92 10.89
C ARG A 118 7.41 -16.08 12.05
N LYS A 119 7.59 -16.52 13.30
CA LYS A 119 7.14 -15.77 14.48
C LYS A 119 7.81 -14.39 14.58
N LEU A 120 9.05 -14.27 14.09
CA LEU A 120 9.82 -13.04 14.13
C LEU A 120 9.46 -12.08 12.98
N PHE A 121 9.45 -12.56 11.73
CA PHE A 121 9.31 -11.71 10.56
C PHE A 121 7.88 -11.43 10.13
N LEU A 122 6.91 -12.25 10.58
CA LEU A 122 5.53 -12.06 10.19
C LEU A 122 4.94 -10.74 10.70
N PRO A 123 5.12 -10.31 11.97
CA PRO A 123 4.70 -8.98 12.39
C PRO A 123 5.31 -7.86 11.52
N LEU A 124 6.60 -7.96 11.20
CA LEU A 124 7.30 -6.97 10.36
C LEU A 124 6.79 -6.96 8.92
N LEU A 125 6.46 -8.13 8.37
CA LEU A 125 5.87 -8.26 7.04
C LEU A 125 4.51 -7.56 6.95
N TRP A 126 3.72 -7.63 8.02
CA TRP A 126 2.37 -7.06 8.07
C TRP A 126 2.32 -5.64 8.58
N GLU A 127 3.40 -5.11 9.16
CA GLU A 127 3.49 -3.71 9.58
C GLU A 127 3.17 -2.74 8.45
N ASN A 128 3.63 -3.07 7.24
CA ASN A 128 3.46 -2.29 6.02
C ASN A 128 2.73 -3.12 4.98
N VAL A 129 1.47 -2.80 4.72
CA VAL A 129 0.65 -3.52 3.75
C VAL A 129 0.48 -2.70 2.48
N GLU A 130 1.07 -3.22 1.42
CA GLU A 130 0.81 -2.79 0.06
C GLU A 130 -0.45 -3.45 -0.48
N ILE A 131 -1.53 -2.69 -0.61
CA ILE A 131 -2.78 -3.15 -1.20
C ILE A 131 -2.81 -2.68 -2.66
N ALA A 132 -3.16 -3.60 -3.57
CA ALA A 132 -3.23 -3.30 -5.01
C ALA A 132 -1.92 -2.91 -5.70
N ALA A 133 -0.75 -3.19 -5.10
CA ALA A 133 0.52 -3.09 -5.80
C ALA A 133 0.59 -4.13 -6.93
N CYS A 134 0.48 -3.65 -8.17
CA CYS A 134 0.69 -4.46 -9.36
C CYS A 134 2.11 -4.28 -9.84
N ARG A 135 2.90 -5.37 -9.82
CA ARG A 135 4.16 -5.44 -10.59
C ARG A 135 3.83 -5.16 -12.06
N LYS A 136 4.75 -4.54 -12.81
CA LYS A 136 4.51 -4.06 -14.17
C LYS A 136 3.84 -5.16 -15.02
N GLY A 137 2.56 -4.96 -15.31
CA GLY A 137 1.71 -5.91 -16.03
C GLY A 137 1.33 -5.37 -17.40
N LYS A 138 1.23 -6.23 -18.41
CA LYS A 138 0.81 -5.84 -19.76
C LYS A 138 -0.69 -5.55 -19.81
N GLY A 139 -1.09 -4.31 -19.49
CA GLY A 139 -2.38 -3.73 -19.90
C GLY A 139 -3.63 -4.01 -19.03
N GLN A 140 -3.54 -4.77 -17.94
CA GLN A 140 -4.69 -5.07 -17.05
C GLN A 140 -4.50 -4.62 -15.59
N TRP A 141 -3.62 -3.63 -15.38
CA TRP A 141 -3.27 -3.18 -14.04
C TRP A 141 -4.49 -2.74 -13.21
N HIS A 142 -5.50 -2.14 -13.82
CA HIS A 142 -6.67 -1.60 -13.12
C HIS A 142 -7.54 -2.71 -12.52
N GLU A 143 -7.77 -3.79 -13.24
CA GLU A 143 -8.48 -4.98 -12.75
C GLU A 143 -7.67 -5.67 -11.66
N GLN A 144 -6.37 -5.85 -11.87
CA GLN A 144 -5.46 -6.45 -10.89
C GLN A 144 -5.41 -5.64 -9.59
N CYS A 145 -5.37 -4.31 -9.68
CA CYS A 145 -5.44 -3.42 -8.53
C CYS A 145 -6.74 -3.64 -7.76
N SER A 146 -7.89 -3.59 -8.45
CA SER A 146 -9.19 -3.75 -7.80
C SER A 146 -9.36 -5.12 -7.15
N MET A 147 -9.07 -6.21 -7.89
CA MET A 147 -9.15 -7.56 -7.36
C MET A 147 -8.19 -7.78 -6.19
N GLY A 148 -6.96 -7.27 -6.33
CA GLY A 148 -5.95 -7.31 -5.27
C GLY A 148 -6.41 -6.58 -4.02
N LEU A 149 -7.06 -5.42 -4.17
CA LEU A 149 -7.65 -4.66 -3.07
C LEU A 149 -8.81 -5.39 -2.42
N ILE A 150 -9.77 -5.88 -3.20
CA ILE A 150 -10.93 -6.64 -2.67
C ILE A 150 -10.44 -7.85 -1.88
N LYS A 151 -9.51 -8.63 -2.47
CA LYS A 151 -8.95 -9.83 -1.83
C LYS A 151 -8.16 -9.51 -0.56
N LYS A 152 -7.22 -8.56 -0.61
CA LYS A 152 -6.41 -8.18 0.56
C LYS A 152 -7.25 -7.52 1.64
N GLY A 153 -8.15 -6.63 1.27
CA GLY A 153 -9.01 -5.90 2.19
C GLY A 153 -9.95 -6.82 2.96
N ASN A 154 -10.64 -7.72 2.26
CA ASN A 154 -11.48 -8.73 2.92
C ASN A 154 -10.62 -9.70 3.76
N GLY A 155 -9.46 -10.13 3.24
CA GLY A 155 -8.54 -10.98 3.99
C GLY A 155 -8.07 -10.36 5.30
N LEU A 156 -7.76 -9.06 5.33
CA LEU A 156 -7.44 -8.34 6.57
C LEU A 156 -8.64 -8.26 7.50
N ALA A 157 -9.82 -7.93 6.98
CA ALA A 157 -11.04 -7.84 7.77
C ALA A 157 -11.44 -9.17 8.43
N GLU A 158 -11.21 -10.29 7.73
CA GLU A 158 -11.50 -11.64 8.22
C GLU A 158 -10.46 -12.17 9.20
N ASN A 159 -9.28 -11.54 9.30
CA ASN A 159 -8.16 -12.02 10.12
C ASN A 159 -7.67 -10.93 11.09
N PRO A 160 -8.41 -10.65 12.20
CA PRO A 160 -8.04 -9.63 13.18
C PRO A 160 -6.65 -9.84 13.82
N GLU A 161 -6.24 -11.11 13.99
CA GLU A 161 -4.91 -11.48 14.51
C GLU A 161 -3.77 -10.96 13.61
N LEU A 162 -4.03 -10.72 12.33
CA LEU A 162 -3.09 -10.11 11.40
C LEU A 162 -3.27 -8.60 11.33
N ALA A 163 -4.52 -8.13 11.29
CA ALA A 163 -4.84 -6.72 11.20
C ALA A 163 -4.23 -5.91 12.36
N GLN A 164 -4.07 -6.50 13.54
CA GLN A 164 -3.40 -5.86 14.67
C GLN A 164 -1.92 -5.51 14.42
N TYR A 165 -1.24 -6.17 13.47
CA TYR A 165 0.16 -5.84 13.15
C TYR A 165 0.26 -4.69 12.15
N VAL A 166 -0.82 -4.38 11.43
CA VAL A 166 -0.83 -3.39 10.35
C VAL A 166 -0.77 -1.98 10.92
N GLN A 167 0.31 -1.26 10.58
CA GLN A 167 0.50 0.14 10.97
C GLN A 167 0.42 1.09 9.78
N ASN A 168 0.77 0.62 8.58
CA ASN A 168 0.76 1.44 7.38
C ASN A 168 0.09 0.69 6.22
N ILE A 169 -0.85 1.35 5.55
CA ILE A 169 -1.47 0.85 4.32
C ILE A 169 -1.13 1.81 3.19
N ARG A 170 -0.63 1.26 2.09
CA ARG A 170 -0.52 1.98 0.82
C ARG A 170 -1.42 1.30 -0.20
N VAL A 171 -2.09 2.10 -1.00
CA VAL A 171 -3.14 1.61 -1.90
C VAL A 171 -3.19 2.34 -3.23
N ALA A 172 -3.41 1.58 -4.29
CA ALA A 172 -3.76 2.08 -5.62
C ALA A 172 -5.22 1.71 -5.95
N ILE A 173 -6.03 2.69 -6.33
CA ILE A 173 -7.47 2.54 -6.55
C ILE A 173 -7.79 2.91 -8.00
N SER A 174 -8.19 1.90 -8.76
CA SER A 174 -8.65 2.06 -10.14
C SER A 174 -10.17 2.30 -10.19
N LYS A 175 -10.71 2.53 -11.39
CA LYS A 175 -12.16 2.62 -11.59
C LYS A 175 -12.85 1.25 -11.58
N ALA A 176 -12.12 0.16 -11.83
CA ALA A 176 -12.68 -1.18 -11.88
C ALA A 176 -13.24 -1.57 -10.51
N SER A 177 -14.46 -2.12 -10.48
CA SER A 177 -15.20 -2.53 -9.28
C SER A 177 -15.08 -1.58 -8.07
N ILE A 178 -15.08 -0.26 -8.32
CA ILE A 178 -14.77 0.75 -7.29
C ILE A 178 -15.63 0.65 -6.03
N SER A 179 -16.91 0.31 -6.16
CA SER A 179 -17.83 0.17 -5.03
C SER A 179 -17.41 -0.98 -4.10
N GLU A 180 -17.20 -2.17 -4.67
CA GLU A 180 -16.73 -3.35 -3.94
C GLU A 180 -15.34 -3.13 -3.35
N ALA A 181 -14.48 -2.49 -4.13
CA ALA A 181 -13.14 -2.11 -3.73
C ALA A 181 -13.16 -1.20 -2.48
N LEU A 182 -13.90 -0.10 -2.51
CA LEU A 182 -13.99 0.82 -1.38
C LEU A 182 -14.66 0.18 -0.16
N ALA A 183 -15.67 -0.69 -0.36
CA ALA A 183 -16.27 -1.44 0.73
C ALA A 183 -15.25 -2.38 1.40
N ALA A 184 -14.44 -3.10 0.62
CA ALA A 184 -13.37 -3.96 1.14
C ALA A 184 -12.28 -3.15 1.85
N LEU A 185 -11.90 -1.99 1.30
CA LEU A 185 -10.96 -1.08 1.94
C LEU A 185 -11.49 -0.59 3.29
N SER A 186 -12.73 -0.12 3.35
CA SER A 186 -13.34 0.39 4.57
C SER A 186 -13.35 -0.66 5.69
N LYS A 187 -13.72 -1.90 5.36
CA LYS A 187 -13.64 -3.04 6.29
C LYS A 187 -12.22 -3.31 6.77
N ALA A 188 -11.24 -3.25 5.86
CA ALA A 188 -9.84 -3.44 6.21
C ALA A 188 -9.33 -2.35 7.16
N LEU A 189 -9.64 -1.08 6.89
CA LEU A 189 -9.30 0.05 7.76
C LEU A 189 -9.90 -0.11 9.15
N ALA A 190 -11.16 -0.54 9.24
CA ALA A 190 -11.84 -0.78 10.51
C ALA A 190 -11.21 -1.93 11.32
N ALA A 191 -10.72 -2.97 10.65
CA ALA A 191 -10.07 -4.11 11.31
C ALA A 191 -8.65 -3.79 11.82
N CYS A 192 -7.94 -2.85 11.20
CA CYS A 192 -6.56 -2.50 11.54
C CYS A 192 -6.52 -1.45 12.67
N THR A 193 -6.71 -1.90 13.91
CA THR A 193 -6.78 -1.02 15.10
C THR A 193 -5.50 -0.24 15.39
N ASN A 194 -4.34 -0.72 14.91
CA ASN A 194 -3.04 -0.07 15.06
C ASN A 194 -2.61 0.73 13.82
N LEU A 195 -3.50 0.92 12.84
CA LEU A 195 -3.22 1.62 11.60
C LEU A 195 -2.98 3.12 11.85
N LYS A 196 -1.78 3.60 11.57
CA LYS A 196 -1.36 5.00 11.74
C LYS A 196 -1.34 5.78 10.42
N THR A 197 -0.97 5.11 9.32
CA THR A 197 -0.76 5.79 8.03
C THR A 197 -1.58 5.14 6.93
N VAL A 198 -2.30 5.97 6.16
CA VAL A 198 -2.89 5.55 4.89
C VAL A 198 -2.34 6.41 3.76
N ASN A 199 -1.71 5.75 2.80
CA ASN A 199 -1.15 6.35 1.60
C ASN A 199 -1.92 5.87 0.36
N MET A 200 -2.81 6.71 -0.15
CA MET A 200 -3.47 6.51 -1.43
C MET A 200 -2.56 7.01 -2.54
N HIS A 201 -1.64 6.14 -2.93
CA HIS A 201 -0.65 6.38 -3.96
C HIS A 201 -1.29 6.81 -5.28
N TYR A 202 -2.35 6.10 -5.69
CA TYR A 202 -3.09 6.40 -6.91
C TYR A 202 -4.58 6.27 -6.67
N VAL A 203 -5.36 7.24 -7.19
CA VAL A 203 -6.81 7.17 -7.28
C VAL A 203 -7.23 7.72 -8.63
N HIS A 204 -8.04 6.95 -9.36
CA HIS A 204 -8.56 7.39 -10.66
C HIS A 204 -9.47 8.64 -10.53
N ASP A 205 -9.36 9.59 -11.46
CA ASP A 205 -9.96 10.94 -11.35
C ASP A 205 -11.49 10.94 -11.17
N ASN A 206 -12.19 10.01 -11.83
CA ASN A 206 -13.65 9.88 -11.77
C ASN A 206 -14.17 8.97 -10.64
N THR A 207 -13.56 8.98 -9.46
CA THR A 207 -13.98 8.13 -8.32
C THR A 207 -14.46 8.93 -7.10
N ALA A 208 -14.38 10.26 -7.11
CA ALA A 208 -14.75 11.10 -5.96
C ALA A 208 -16.19 10.87 -5.45
N GLY A 209 -17.14 10.59 -6.36
CA GLY A 209 -18.51 10.22 -5.99
C GLY A 209 -18.57 8.92 -5.18
N ALA A 210 -17.84 7.89 -5.62
CA ALA A 210 -17.78 6.62 -4.90
C ALA A 210 -17.12 6.75 -3.52
N PHE A 211 -16.12 7.62 -3.38
CA PHE A 211 -15.53 7.93 -2.07
C PHE A 211 -16.51 8.64 -1.13
N LYS A 212 -17.27 9.62 -1.65
CA LYS A 212 -18.33 10.27 -0.87
C LYS A 212 -19.35 9.26 -0.37
N GLU A 213 -19.72 8.30 -1.22
CA GLU A 213 -20.67 7.25 -0.86
C GLU A 213 -20.12 6.25 0.16
N ALA A 214 -18.85 5.86 0.04
CA ALA A 214 -18.20 4.91 0.93
C ALA A 214 -17.86 5.50 2.32
N PHE A 215 -17.50 6.78 2.39
CA PHE A 215 -17.06 7.47 3.61
C PHE A 215 -17.99 8.63 3.98
N LYS A 216 -19.29 8.37 4.00
CA LYS A 216 -20.31 9.37 4.37
C LYS A 216 -20.15 9.78 5.84
N PRO A 217 -20.47 11.05 6.18
CA PRO A 217 -20.50 11.50 7.57
C PRO A 217 -21.40 10.66 8.48
N ASP A 218 -22.51 10.17 7.94
CA ASP A 218 -23.50 9.38 8.67
C ASP A 218 -23.11 7.90 8.79
N SER A 219 -21.98 7.49 8.19
CA SER A 219 -21.48 6.13 8.36
C SER A 219 -20.93 5.97 9.79
N GLU A 220 -21.28 4.86 10.45
CA GLU A 220 -20.77 4.52 11.78
C GLU A 220 -19.24 4.27 11.78
N GLN A 221 -18.63 4.15 10.60
CA GLN A 221 -17.22 3.82 10.45
C GLN A 221 -16.36 5.07 10.60
N THR A 222 -15.65 5.13 11.73
CA THR A 222 -14.57 6.08 11.98
C THR A 222 -13.27 5.34 12.16
N PHE A 223 -12.16 5.99 11.81
CA PHE A 223 -10.81 5.44 11.86
C PHE A 223 -9.95 6.32 12.77
N PRO A 224 -10.15 6.26 14.11
CA PRO A 224 -9.45 7.13 15.05
C PRO A 224 -7.96 6.80 15.22
N SER A 225 -7.51 5.63 14.77
CA SER A 225 -6.09 5.25 14.81
C SER A 225 -5.25 5.95 13.75
N ILE A 226 -5.87 6.40 12.65
CA ILE A 226 -5.16 6.99 11.51
C ILE A 226 -4.73 8.42 11.86
N GLU A 227 -3.42 8.64 11.85
CA GLU A 227 -2.78 9.93 12.14
C GLU A 227 -2.21 10.60 10.88
N ASN A 228 -1.75 9.81 9.91
CA ASN A 228 -1.10 10.29 8.69
C ASN A 228 -1.91 9.88 7.46
N LEU A 229 -2.31 10.87 6.66
CA LEU A 229 -3.03 10.67 5.41
C LEU A 229 -2.24 11.26 4.25
N LEU A 230 -1.93 10.43 3.26
CA LEU A 230 -1.41 10.87 1.97
C LEU A 230 -2.46 10.52 0.94
N ILE A 231 -3.24 11.51 0.49
CA ILE A 231 -4.41 11.25 -0.35
C ILE A 231 -4.47 12.23 -1.52
N PRO A 232 -4.98 11.79 -2.69
CA PRO A 232 -5.27 12.69 -3.78
C PRO A 232 -6.61 13.38 -3.52
N THR A 233 -6.86 14.49 -4.21
CA THR A 233 -8.08 15.30 -4.06
C THR A 233 -9.35 14.47 -4.24
N GLN A 234 -9.36 13.43 -5.08
CA GLN A 234 -10.53 12.57 -5.30
C GLN A 234 -10.94 11.79 -4.05
N ALA A 235 -9.99 11.48 -3.18
CA ALA A 235 -10.19 10.66 -1.99
C ALA A 235 -10.46 11.50 -0.72
N HIS A 236 -10.65 12.81 -0.86
CA HIS A 236 -10.80 13.74 0.27
C HIS A 236 -11.93 13.40 1.25
N SER A 237 -12.92 12.60 0.84
CA SER A 237 -14.01 12.18 1.73
C SER A 237 -13.52 11.27 2.86
N LEU A 238 -12.41 10.54 2.68
CA LEU A 238 -11.80 9.74 3.74
C LEU A 238 -11.40 10.58 4.97
N LEU A 239 -11.05 11.86 4.78
CA LEU A 239 -10.70 12.77 5.89
C LEU A 239 -11.82 12.86 6.93
N ARG A 240 -13.08 12.77 6.48
CA ARG A 240 -14.25 12.86 7.37
C ARG A 240 -14.33 11.70 8.35
N ALA A 241 -13.81 10.54 7.95
CA ALA A 241 -13.77 9.34 8.78
C ALA A 241 -12.54 9.30 9.70
N CYS A 242 -11.59 10.24 9.61
CA CYS A 242 -10.30 10.20 10.34
C CYS A 242 -10.18 11.35 11.35
N PRO A 243 -10.88 11.31 12.51
CA PRO A 243 -10.96 12.45 13.43
C PRO A 243 -9.63 12.82 14.11
N ASN A 244 -8.68 11.89 14.18
CA ASN A 244 -7.38 12.07 14.81
C ASN A 244 -6.24 12.33 13.81
N ALA A 245 -6.55 12.60 12.54
CA ALA A 245 -5.52 12.93 11.55
C ALA A 245 -4.70 14.16 12.00
N LYS A 246 -3.38 13.96 12.10
CA LYS A 246 -2.38 14.98 12.47
C LYS A 246 -1.66 15.53 11.25
N ARG A 247 -1.40 14.67 10.26
CA ARG A 247 -0.71 15.05 9.02
C ARG A 247 -1.56 14.67 7.83
N VAL A 248 -1.80 15.65 6.96
CA VAL A 248 -2.47 15.40 5.68
C VAL A 248 -1.64 15.95 4.54
N THR A 249 -1.28 15.08 3.60
CA THR A 249 -0.51 15.40 2.40
C THR A 249 -1.37 15.16 1.17
N ARG A 250 -1.51 16.19 0.33
CA ARG A 250 -2.14 16.04 -0.97
C ARG A 250 -1.14 15.40 -1.94
N THR A 251 -1.46 14.22 -2.47
CA THR A 251 -0.60 13.54 -3.45
C THR A 251 -0.87 14.00 -4.89
N ARG A 252 -2.12 14.35 -5.22
CA ARG A 252 -2.55 14.79 -6.56
C ARG A 252 -3.82 15.64 -6.48
N GLY A 253 -4.06 16.45 -7.52
CA GLY A 253 -5.31 17.18 -7.74
C GLY A 253 -5.26 18.64 -7.34
N PHE A 254 -6.44 19.28 -7.25
CA PHE A 254 -6.55 20.71 -6.97
C PHE A 254 -6.59 21.00 -5.47
N GLY A 255 -5.90 22.07 -5.07
CA GLY A 255 -5.72 22.48 -3.66
C GLY A 255 -6.97 23.05 -3.01
N ASP A 256 -7.78 23.80 -3.76
CA ASP A 256 -9.03 24.42 -3.29
C ASP A 256 -10.03 23.38 -2.75
N GLN A 257 -10.23 22.28 -3.48
CA GLN A 257 -11.10 21.18 -3.07
C GLN A 257 -10.55 20.45 -1.84
N PHE A 258 -9.23 20.27 -1.79
CA PHE A 258 -8.54 19.61 -0.69
C PHE A 258 -8.63 20.43 0.61
N VAL A 259 -8.39 21.74 0.54
CA VAL A 259 -8.56 22.66 1.67
C VAL A 259 -10.01 22.70 2.15
N THR A 260 -10.96 22.80 1.22
CA THR A 260 -12.39 22.76 1.54
C THR A 260 -12.77 21.47 2.25
N ALA A 261 -12.15 20.34 1.88
CA ALA A 261 -12.39 19.07 2.54
C ALA A 261 -11.83 19.04 3.97
N ILE A 262 -10.62 19.56 4.20
CA ILE A 262 -10.02 19.67 5.53
C ILE A 262 -10.88 20.56 6.44
N LEU A 263 -11.32 21.73 5.95
CA LEU A 263 -12.19 22.65 6.69
C LEU A 263 -13.52 22.02 7.14
N LYS A 264 -13.99 20.99 6.41
CA LYS A 264 -15.21 20.25 6.69
C LYS A 264 -14.98 18.96 7.47
N ALA A 265 -13.73 18.56 7.67
CA ALA A 265 -13.39 17.31 8.35
C ALA A 265 -13.35 17.52 9.87
N PRO A 266 -13.66 16.49 10.69
CA PRO A 266 -13.62 16.57 12.15
C PRO A 266 -12.18 16.47 12.72
N CYS A 267 -11.15 16.85 11.96
CA CYS A 267 -9.74 16.68 12.31
C CYS A 267 -9.24 17.83 13.20
N LYS A 268 -9.55 17.76 14.50
CA LYS A 268 -9.16 18.83 15.46
C LYS A 268 -7.66 18.86 15.77
N LYS A 269 -6.97 17.72 15.61
CA LYS A 269 -5.55 17.50 15.95
C LYS A 269 -4.60 17.72 14.77
N LEU A 270 -5.04 18.45 13.74
CA LEU A 270 -4.24 18.65 12.54
C LEU A 270 -3.02 19.54 12.86
N GLU A 271 -1.83 18.99 12.69
CA GLU A 271 -0.54 19.64 12.97
C GLU A 271 0.18 20.04 11.67
N MET A 272 -0.01 19.29 10.59
CA MET A 272 0.68 19.51 9.32
C MET A 272 -0.20 19.29 8.10
N VAL A 273 -0.16 20.25 7.17
CA VAL A 273 -0.77 20.14 5.84
C VAL A 273 0.30 20.33 4.77
N ILE A 274 0.38 19.39 3.83
CA ILE A 274 1.34 19.42 2.71
C ILE A 274 0.57 19.41 1.39
N GLY A 275 1.02 20.21 0.41
CA GLY A 275 0.46 20.26 -0.94
C GLY A 275 -0.74 21.20 -1.04
N PHE A 276 -0.61 22.41 -0.49
CA PHE A 276 -1.68 23.41 -0.48
C PHE A 276 -2.00 23.96 -1.88
N GLY A 277 -0.98 24.13 -2.72
CA GLY A 277 -1.04 24.72 -4.05
C GLY A 277 -1.26 26.24 -4.05
N VAL A 278 -0.51 26.94 -4.89
CA VAL A 278 -0.52 28.42 -5.06
C VAL A 278 -1.91 28.99 -5.40
N TYR A 279 -2.80 28.21 -6.01
CA TYR A 279 -4.14 28.69 -6.39
C TYR A 279 -5.17 28.64 -5.25
N ALA A 280 -4.89 27.90 -4.17
CA ALA A 280 -5.81 27.77 -3.06
C ALA A 280 -5.90 29.02 -2.18
N TRP A 281 -4.99 30.00 -2.35
CA TRP A 281 -4.85 31.17 -1.49
C TRP A 281 -5.92 32.26 -1.68
N LYS A 282 -6.84 32.08 -2.62
CA LYS A 282 -8.03 32.93 -2.72
C LYS A 282 -8.90 32.71 -1.47
N ASP A 283 -9.42 33.79 -0.89
CA ASP A 283 -10.33 33.77 0.27
C ASP A 283 -9.72 33.35 1.62
N ASN A 284 -8.43 33.62 1.81
CA ASN A 284 -7.70 33.46 3.08
C ASN A 284 -7.96 32.09 3.77
N PRO A 285 -7.67 30.98 3.07
CA PRO A 285 -7.89 29.62 3.59
C PRO A 285 -7.08 29.33 4.86
N LEU A 286 -5.95 30.03 5.04
CA LEU A 286 -5.05 29.86 6.16
C LEU A 286 -5.73 30.24 7.47
N GLU A 287 -6.34 31.42 7.53
CA GLU A 287 -7.09 31.85 8.71
C GLU A 287 -8.23 30.88 9.05
N LYS A 288 -8.94 30.39 8.02
CA LYS A 288 -10.01 29.40 8.21
C LYS A 288 -9.47 28.09 8.77
N LEU A 289 -8.30 27.64 8.31
CA LEU A 289 -7.69 26.40 8.79
C LEU A 289 -7.16 26.54 10.22
N ILE A 290 -6.48 27.64 10.54
CA ILE A 290 -6.02 27.92 11.90
C ILE A 290 -7.21 28.00 12.86
N LYS A 291 -8.33 28.57 12.41
CA LYS A 291 -9.57 28.62 13.19
C LYS A 291 -10.16 27.21 13.45
N VAL A 292 -10.13 26.32 12.46
CA VAL A 292 -10.67 24.94 12.58
C VAL A 292 -9.72 24.03 13.34
N SER A 293 -8.41 24.21 13.20
CA SER A 293 -7.38 23.47 13.92
C SER A 293 -6.30 24.41 14.46
N PRO A 294 -6.47 24.89 15.70
CA PRO A 294 -5.50 25.78 16.35
C PRO A 294 -4.11 25.15 16.56
N GLY A 295 -4.01 23.82 16.49
CA GLY A 295 -2.76 23.07 16.61
C GLY A 295 -1.94 22.99 15.32
N LEU A 296 -2.37 23.64 14.24
CA LEU A 296 -1.68 23.61 12.95
C LEU A 296 -0.34 24.36 13.03
N GLN A 297 0.76 23.61 12.94
CA GLN A 297 2.13 24.12 13.08
C GLN A 297 2.82 24.33 11.73
N HIS A 298 2.49 23.48 10.75
CA HIS A 298 3.23 23.43 9.50
C HIS A 298 2.31 23.37 8.30
N ILE A 299 2.53 24.30 7.38
CA ILE A 299 1.92 24.26 6.05
C ILE A 299 3.06 24.31 5.05
N LYS A 300 3.16 23.26 4.25
CA LYS A 300 4.16 23.18 3.19
C LYS A 300 3.42 23.13 1.86
N ASP A 301 3.80 24.01 0.94
CA ASP A 301 3.45 23.74 -0.45
C ASP A 301 4.41 22.68 -0.97
N ASP A 302 3.88 21.68 -1.67
CA ASP A 302 4.73 20.67 -2.31
C ASP A 302 5.17 21.23 -3.66
N LEU A 303 6.06 22.23 -3.59
CA LEU A 303 6.65 22.87 -4.76
C LEU A 303 7.67 21.95 -5.44
N SER A 304 8.12 20.88 -4.78
CA SER A 304 9.16 19.98 -5.33
C SER A 304 8.75 19.37 -6.67
N ALA A 305 7.45 19.08 -6.83
CA ALA A 305 6.90 18.57 -8.08
C ALA A 305 6.81 19.67 -9.18
N TYR A 306 6.75 20.95 -8.79
CA TYR A 306 6.78 22.09 -9.70
C TYR A 306 8.22 22.48 -10.06
N GLU A 307 9.14 22.46 -9.10
CA GLU A 307 10.57 22.76 -9.28
C GLU A 307 11.24 21.74 -10.20
N ALA A 308 10.93 20.45 -10.09
CA ALA A 308 11.40 19.44 -11.05
C ALA A 308 10.90 19.72 -12.48
N LYS A 309 9.65 20.17 -12.61
CA LYS A 309 9.03 20.50 -13.90
C LYS A 309 9.55 21.82 -14.49
N VAL A 310 9.89 22.79 -13.64
CA VAL A 310 10.58 24.03 -14.05
C VAL A 310 12.00 23.72 -14.49
N ALA A 311 12.73 22.86 -13.76
CA ALA A 311 14.06 22.42 -14.16
C ALA A 311 14.07 21.63 -15.49
N GLU A 312 13.02 20.85 -15.77
CA GLU A 312 12.84 20.18 -17.08
C GLU A 312 12.38 21.12 -18.20
N LEU A 313 11.60 22.16 -17.89
CA LEU A 313 11.18 23.18 -18.86
C LEU A 313 12.27 24.22 -19.15
N GLU A 314 13.30 24.31 -18.29
CA GLU A 314 14.54 25.04 -18.54
C GLU A 314 15.50 24.25 -19.48
N VAL A 315 14.98 23.84 -20.64
CA VAL A 315 15.78 23.50 -21.85
C VAL A 315 16.36 24.82 -22.40
N PRO A 316 17.63 24.86 -22.87
CA PRO A 316 18.50 26.01 -22.68
C PRO A 316 17.97 27.30 -23.31
N ARG A 317 17.88 28.35 -22.49
CA ARG A 317 17.86 29.74 -22.97
C ARG A 317 19.01 29.91 -23.94
N ALA A 318 18.68 30.08 -25.22
CA ALA A 318 19.62 30.54 -26.22
C ALA A 318 20.39 31.73 -25.64
N LYS A 319 21.72 31.64 -25.64
CA LYS A 319 22.63 32.70 -25.19
C LYS A 319 22.22 34.02 -25.83
N GLY A 320 21.69 34.93 -25.03
CA GLY A 320 21.51 36.33 -25.44
C GLY A 320 20.21 36.98 -25.00
N ARG A 321 20.08 37.29 -23.70
CA ARG A 321 19.68 38.64 -23.25
C ARG A 321 19.73 38.75 -21.73
N ALA A 322 20.31 39.86 -21.31
CA ALA A 322 20.52 40.26 -19.92
C ALA A 322 19.20 40.66 -19.23
N ASP A 323 19.25 40.53 -17.90
CA ASP A 323 18.49 41.23 -16.88
C ASP A 323 16.98 40.97 -16.75
N VAL A 324 16.62 40.07 -15.83
CA VAL A 324 15.50 40.29 -14.88
C VAL A 324 15.83 39.58 -13.55
N GLU A 325 16.02 40.36 -12.48
CA GLU A 325 16.11 39.86 -11.10
C GLU A 325 14.74 39.33 -10.64
N ALA A 326 14.69 38.08 -10.19
CA ALA A 326 13.55 37.54 -9.45
C ALA A 326 13.91 37.46 -7.96
N LYS A 327 13.33 38.33 -7.13
CA LYS A 327 13.34 38.19 -5.67
C LYS A 327 12.18 37.30 -5.25
N ILE A 328 12.48 36.08 -4.82
CA ILE A 328 11.58 35.29 -3.98
C ILE A 328 12.17 35.32 -2.58
N VAL A 329 11.45 35.95 -1.64
CA VAL A 329 11.83 35.98 -0.23
C VAL A 329 11.01 34.92 0.50
N TYR A 330 11.68 33.89 1.01
CA TYR A 330 11.12 32.97 2.00
C TYR A 330 11.68 33.33 3.38
N LYS A 331 10.79 33.41 4.38
CA LYS A 331 11.13 33.28 5.81
C LYS A 331 10.67 31.92 6.28
#